data_AF-A0A2E7CW69-F1
#
_entry.id   AF-A0A2E7CW69-F1
#
_cell.length_a   1.000
_cell.length_b   1.000
_cell.length_c   1.000
_cell.angle_alpha   90.00
_cell.angle_beta   90.00
_cell.angle_gamma   90.00
#
_symmetry.space_group_name_H-M   'P 1'
#
loop_
_entity.id
_entity.type
_entity.pdbx_description
1 polymer ?
#
loop_
_entity_poly.entity_id
_entity_poly.type
_entity_poly.pdbx_seq_one_letter_code
_entity_poly.pdbx_strand_id
1 'polypeptide(L)'
;MFNNINDLYSIFPEYNDLKNPENQQETELKSVQKIKNISNENLLKDQKNFWASYGIPIFIGVCFFIITFAYSIYNKSINDEITSSNLIEKKEINEYYAWVDNLRVRKDSNMNEENEVITSLDEGEKIFYMGIKTEKSFSAKLRGKFIHAPLYKIKTSNDKIGWVFSGGLSVMPVNVENYKVALFFDDISISSEDISINVMNELVGSGIDVIYIDHKYFEVPIVNNQNKIIGVEDISKKVKKYKKGIICVEKGKRQHFIPFSPNVSFEILKYFGIEFYQGC
;
A
#
# COMPACT_ATOMS: atom_id res chain seq x y z
N MET A 1 41.56 -43.80 35.42
CA MET A 1 40.99 -43.45 36.72
C MET A 1 39.54 -43.88 36.71
N PHE A 2 39.28 -44.93 37.47
CA PHE A 2 37.98 -45.46 37.91
C PHE A 2 37.16 -44.37 38.63
N ASN A 3 35.85 -44.45 38.85
CA ASN A 3 34.70 -45.18 38.32
C ASN A 3 33.51 -44.61 39.12
N ASN A 4 32.35 -44.43 38.50
CA ASN A 4 31.20 -45.32 38.66
C ASN A 4 30.76 -45.56 40.12
N ILE A 5 29.50 -45.21 40.39
CA ILE A 5 28.85 -45.04 41.71
C ILE A 5 28.54 -46.38 42.42
N ASN A 6 29.10 -47.50 41.96
CA ASN A 6 28.70 -48.84 42.42
C ASN A 6 29.52 -49.45 43.57
N ASP A 7 30.47 -48.73 44.17
CA ASP A 7 31.38 -49.34 45.16
C ASP A 7 31.03 -49.11 46.64
N LEU A 8 29.78 -48.73 46.97
CA LEU A 8 29.38 -48.39 48.34
C LEU A 8 28.58 -49.43 49.10
N TYR A 9 28.50 -50.68 48.63
CA TYR A 9 27.87 -51.77 49.38
C TYR A 9 28.71 -53.04 49.35
N SER A 10 29.78 -53.04 50.15
CA SER A 10 30.50 -54.26 50.54
C SER A 10 31.05 -54.15 51.96
N ILE A 11 30.17 -54.04 52.95
CA ILE A 11 30.57 -54.25 54.35
C ILE A 11 29.45 -55.04 55.06
N PHE A 12 29.84 -56.22 55.58
CA PHE A 12 29.12 -57.18 56.44
C PHE A 12 28.37 -58.36 55.78
N PRO A 13 29.05 -59.51 55.61
CA PRO A 13 28.43 -60.82 55.54
C PRO A 13 28.60 -61.55 56.90
N GLU A 14 27.49 -61.89 57.55
CA GLU A 14 27.30 -63.02 58.50
C GLU A 14 26.20 -62.66 59.50
N TYR A 15 25.00 -63.23 59.32
CA TYR A 15 24.25 -63.83 60.42
C TYR A 15 23.09 -64.70 59.89
N ASN A 16 23.35 -66.01 59.94
CA ASN A 16 22.49 -67.09 60.42
C ASN A 16 20.98 -67.09 60.09
N ASP A 17 20.65 -68.14 59.32
CA ASP A 17 19.43 -68.95 59.41
C ASP A 17 18.82 -69.02 60.82
N LEU A 18 17.56 -68.58 60.94
CA LEU A 18 16.59 -69.09 61.91
C LEU A 18 15.20 -69.09 61.25
N LYS A 19 14.67 -70.30 61.07
CA LYS A 19 13.32 -70.66 60.57
C LYS A 19 12.21 -69.74 61.07
N ASN A 20 11.32 -69.27 60.18
CA ASN A 20 9.93 -68.94 60.50
C ASN A 20 9.04 -68.80 59.23
N PRO A 21 7.70 -68.65 59.31
CA PRO A 21 6.69 -69.64 58.92
C PRO A 21 5.96 -69.27 57.62
N GLU A 22 6.67 -69.07 56.50
CA GLU A 22 6.05 -68.60 55.24
C GLU A 22 5.42 -69.71 54.38
N ASN A 23 5.75 -70.99 54.62
CA ASN A 23 5.26 -72.09 53.78
C ASN A 23 3.78 -72.49 53.99
N GLN A 24 3.04 -71.80 54.86
CA GLN A 24 1.58 -71.98 54.97
C GLN A 24 0.77 -70.86 54.27
N GLN A 25 1.35 -69.68 54.02
CA GLN A 25 0.63 -68.61 53.31
C GLN A 25 0.68 -68.76 51.78
N GLU A 26 1.70 -69.46 51.26
CA GLU A 26 1.86 -69.64 49.81
C GLU A 26 0.82 -70.61 49.20
N THR A 27 0.24 -71.50 50.01
CA THR A 27 -0.78 -72.45 49.54
C THR A 27 -2.18 -71.83 49.47
N GLU A 28 -2.48 -70.84 50.32
CA GLU A 28 -3.74 -70.07 50.26
C GLU A 28 -3.72 -68.97 49.19
N LEU A 29 -2.57 -68.35 48.89
CA LEU A 29 -2.48 -67.36 47.81
C LEU A 29 -2.72 -67.97 46.42
N LYS A 30 -2.26 -69.21 46.19
CA LYS A 30 -2.39 -69.90 44.89
C LYS A 30 -3.83 -70.33 44.59
N SER A 31 -4.66 -70.58 45.60
CA SER A 31 -6.08 -70.91 45.40
C SER A 31 -6.94 -69.67 45.13
N VAL A 32 -6.66 -68.55 45.80
CA VAL A 32 -7.36 -67.26 45.60
C VAL A 32 -7.04 -66.63 44.23
N GLN A 33 -5.79 -66.75 43.75
CA GLN A 33 -5.42 -66.26 42.41
C GLN A 33 -6.10 -67.05 41.29
N LYS A 34 -6.30 -68.36 41.47
CA LYS A 34 -6.98 -69.21 40.47
C LYS A 34 -8.47 -68.85 40.32
N ILE A 35 -9.14 -68.47 41.40
CA ILE A 35 -10.55 -68.05 41.37
C ILE A 35 -10.73 -66.66 40.74
N LYS A 36 -9.80 -65.71 40.98
CA LYS A 36 -9.83 -64.38 40.33
C LYS A 36 -9.64 -64.46 38.82
N ASN A 37 -8.79 -65.37 38.33
CA ASN A 37 -8.54 -65.49 36.89
C ASN A 37 -9.74 -66.06 36.13
N ILE A 38 -10.48 -67.01 36.71
CA ILE A 38 -11.68 -67.59 36.08
C ILE A 38 -12.84 -66.59 36.05
N SER A 39 -12.97 -65.72 37.07
CA SER A 39 -13.97 -64.65 37.10
C SER A 39 -13.74 -63.59 36.02
N ASN A 40 -12.48 -63.24 35.74
CA ASN A 40 -12.16 -62.20 34.75
C ASN A 40 -12.31 -62.68 33.31
N GLU A 41 -12.03 -63.96 33.01
CA GLU A 41 -12.21 -64.50 31.65
C GLU A 41 -13.68 -64.58 31.23
N ASN A 42 -14.59 -64.87 32.17
CA ASN A 42 -16.02 -64.89 31.89
C ASN A 42 -16.58 -63.47 31.71
N LEU A 43 -16.13 -62.49 32.51
CA LEU A 43 -16.52 -61.09 32.37
C LEU A 43 -16.07 -60.47 31.02
N LEU A 44 -14.88 -60.86 30.54
CA LEU A 44 -14.35 -60.42 29.24
C LEU A 44 -15.06 -61.05 28.04
N LYS A 45 -15.56 -62.29 28.16
CA LYS A 45 -16.38 -62.93 27.12
C LYS A 45 -17.75 -62.27 27.01
N ASP A 46 -18.37 -61.91 28.14
CA ASP A 46 -19.68 -61.25 28.13
C ASP A 46 -19.59 -59.80 27.61
N GLN A 47 -18.52 -59.07 27.92
CA GLN A 47 -18.31 -57.74 27.30
C GLN A 47 -18.10 -57.81 25.79
N LYS A 48 -17.30 -58.77 25.28
CA LYS A 48 -17.08 -58.90 23.83
C LYS A 48 -18.37 -59.21 23.07
N ASN A 49 -19.27 -60.00 23.65
CA ASN A 49 -20.56 -60.32 23.03
C ASN A 49 -21.56 -59.14 23.10
N PHE A 50 -21.46 -58.29 24.12
CA PHE A 50 -22.28 -57.08 24.24
C PHE A 50 -21.91 -56.00 23.20
N TRP A 51 -20.60 -55.78 22.95
CA TRP A 51 -20.13 -54.84 21.93
C TRP A 51 -20.41 -55.30 20.49
N ALA A 52 -20.44 -56.61 20.23
CA ALA A 52 -20.67 -57.18 18.91
C ALA A 52 -22.14 -57.10 18.43
N SER A 53 -23.12 -57.03 19.35
CA SER A 53 -24.54 -57.09 18.98
C SER A 53 -25.24 -55.72 18.93
N TYR A 54 -24.83 -54.73 19.75
CA TYR A 54 -25.55 -53.44 19.83
C TYR A 54 -24.67 -52.19 20.03
N GLY A 55 -23.39 -52.33 20.39
CA GLY A 55 -22.53 -51.18 20.73
C GLY A 55 -21.96 -50.42 19.52
N ILE A 56 -21.54 -51.14 18.48
CA ILE A 56 -20.85 -50.57 17.32
C ILE A 56 -21.77 -49.71 16.42
N PRO A 57 -23.00 -50.12 16.05
CA PRO A 57 -23.83 -49.30 15.16
C PRO A 57 -24.39 -48.04 15.84
N ILE A 58 -24.64 -48.06 17.16
CA ILE A 58 -25.14 -46.89 17.90
C ILE A 58 -24.03 -45.85 18.07
N PHE A 59 -22.79 -46.27 18.33
CA PHE A 59 -21.65 -45.35 18.50
C PHE A 59 -21.26 -44.68 17.17
N ILE A 60 -21.29 -45.41 16.06
CA ILE A 60 -21.02 -44.84 14.72
C ILE A 60 -22.10 -43.83 14.34
N GLY A 61 -23.38 -44.12 14.61
CA GLY A 61 -24.50 -43.20 14.33
C GLY A 61 -24.40 -41.88 15.10
N VAL A 62 -24.04 -41.93 16.40
CA VAL A 62 -23.89 -40.74 17.24
C VAL A 62 -22.66 -39.91 16.81
N CYS A 63 -21.53 -40.55 16.49
CA CYS A 63 -20.37 -39.85 15.96
C CYS A 63 -20.65 -39.17 14.60
N PHE A 64 -21.43 -39.81 13.72
CA PHE A 64 -21.81 -39.22 12.43
C PHE A 64 -22.72 -37.99 12.60
N PHE A 65 -23.61 -38.01 13.60
CA PHE A 65 -24.44 -36.85 13.93
C PHE A 65 -23.63 -35.68 14.50
N ILE A 66 -22.63 -35.95 15.35
CA ILE A 66 -21.76 -34.90 15.90
C ILE A 66 -20.89 -34.27 14.80
N ILE A 67 -20.35 -35.09 13.89
CA ILE A 67 -19.52 -34.59 12.77
C ILE A 67 -20.35 -33.75 11.80
N THR A 68 -21.56 -34.19 11.44
CA THR A 68 -22.43 -33.41 10.54
C THR A 68 -22.93 -32.11 11.18
N PHE A 69 -23.24 -32.14 12.48
CA PHE A 69 -23.63 -30.93 13.23
C PHE A 69 -22.46 -29.94 13.38
N ALA A 70 -21.25 -30.43 13.69
CA ALA A 70 -20.05 -29.59 13.73
C ALA A 70 -19.70 -29.00 12.37
N TYR A 71 -19.84 -29.77 11.28
CA TYR A 71 -19.63 -29.29 9.92
C TYR A 71 -20.65 -28.23 9.51
N SER A 72 -21.91 -28.36 9.95
CA SER A 72 -22.96 -27.36 9.74
C SER A 72 -22.67 -26.05 10.48
N ILE A 73 -22.22 -26.13 11.74
CA ILE A 73 -21.81 -24.94 12.52
C ILE A 73 -20.59 -24.27 11.90
N TYR A 74 -19.59 -25.04 11.47
CA TYR A 74 -18.39 -24.52 10.82
C TYR A 74 -18.71 -23.80 9.51
N ASN A 75 -19.53 -24.41 8.65
CA ASN A 75 -19.95 -23.76 7.39
C ASN A 75 -20.82 -22.53 7.63
N LYS A 76 -21.65 -22.52 8.68
CA LYS A 76 -22.41 -21.32 9.05
C LYS A 76 -21.49 -20.21 9.52
N SER A 77 -20.50 -20.50 10.37
CA SER A 77 -19.50 -19.52 10.81
C SER A 77 -18.68 -18.98 9.64
N ILE A 78 -18.24 -19.84 8.72
CA ILE A 78 -17.52 -19.41 7.51
C ILE A 78 -18.42 -18.58 6.60
N ASN A 79 -19.68 -18.97 6.42
CA ASN A 79 -20.60 -18.19 5.60
C ASN A 79 -20.95 -16.86 6.27
N ASP A 80 -21.05 -16.80 7.61
CA ASP A 80 -21.26 -15.57 8.35
C ASP A 80 -20.02 -14.67 8.30
N GLU A 81 -18.80 -15.24 8.29
CA GLU A 81 -17.52 -14.54 8.10
C GLU A 81 -17.31 -14.07 6.65
N ILE A 82 -17.70 -14.87 5.65
CA ILE A 82 -17.74 -14.50 4.24
C ILE A 82 -18.84 -13.45 4.00
N THR A 83 -19.98 -13.54 4.68
CA THR A 83 -21.06 -12.56 4.58
C THR A 83 -20.67 -11.27 5.27
N SER A 84 -19.99 -11.30 6.42
CA SER A 84 -19.47 -10.10 7.09
C SER A 84 -18.24 -9.50 6.39
N SER A 85 -17.41 -10.28 5.69
CA SER A 85 -16.35 -9.77 4.81
C SER A 85 -16.89 -9.19 3.49
N ASN A 86 -18.03 -9.68 3.00
CA ASN A 86 -18.78 -9.07 1.88
C ASN A 86 -19.70 -7.91 2.31
N LEU A 87 -19.89 -7.71 3.63
CA LEU A 87 -20.51 -6.54 4.24
C LEU A 87 -19.45 -5.52 4.72
N ILE A 88 -18.26 -5.51 4.11
CA ILE A 88 -17.63 -4.23 3.84
C ILE A 88 -18.63 -3.50 2.96
N GLU A 89 -19.50 -2.73 3.61
CA GLU A 89 -20.21 -1.61 3.03
C GLU A 89 -19.24 -1.01 2.02
N LYS A 90 -19.54 -1.16 0.73
CA LYS A 90 -18.80 -0.53 -0.34
C LYS A 90 -19.01 0.95 -0.09
N LYS A 91 -18.21 1.53 0.81
CA LYS A 91 -18.21 2.93 1.16
C LYS A 91 -17.89 3.58 -0.16
N GLU A 92 -18.93 4.03 -0.86
CA GLU A 92 -18.76 4.68 -2.13
C GLU A 92 -17.88 5.88 -1.80
N ILE A 93 -16.62 5.79 -2.25
CA ILE A 93 -15.65 6.84 -2.04
C ILE A 93 -16.19 7.99 -2.87
N ASN A 94 -16.90 8.89 -2.18
CA ASN A 94 -17.49 10.07 -2.79
C ASN A 94 -16.47 11.19 -2.85
N GLU A 95 -15.31 11.06 -2.21
CA GLU A 95 -14.30 12.10 -2.12
C GLU A 95 -13.09 11.74 -2.98
N TYR A 96 -12.72 12.65 -3.87
CA TYR A 96 -11.49 12.55 -4.64
C TYR A 96 -10.72 13.85 -4.54
N TYR A 97 -9.45 13.79 -4.92
CA TYR A 97 -8.52 14.90 -4.96
C TYR A 97 -7.95 15.04 -6.36
N ALA A 98 -7.83 16.25 -6.89
CA ALA A 98 -7.16 16.48 -8.16
C ALA A 98 -5.69 16.06 -8.05
N TRP A 99 -5.24 15.14 -8.89
CA TRP A 99 -3.86 14.67 -8.92
C TRP A 99 -2.95 15.56 -9.78
N VAL A 100 -3.53 16.37 -10.65
CA VAL A 100 -2.79 17.27 -11.54
C VAL A 100 -3.34 18.68 -11.41
N ASP A 101 -2.47 19.65 -11.66
CA ASP A 101 -2.83 21.05 -11.66
C ASP A 101 -3.63 21.43 -12.92
N ASN A 102 -4.46 22.47 -12.82
CA ASN A 102 -5.31 22.97 -13.90
C ASN A 102 -6.22 21.91 -14.56
N LEU A 103 -6.73 20.96 -13.76
CA LEU A 103 -7.60 19.89 -14.26
C LEU A 103 -8.98 20.47 -14.65
N ARG A 104 -9.32 20.41 -15.94
CA ARG A 104 -10.52 21.08 -16.48
C ARG A 104 -11.81 20.34 -16.11
N VAL A 105 -12.77 21.07 -15.56
CA VAL A 105 -14.15 20.65 -15.35
C VAL A 105 -15.02 21.25 -16.45
N ARG A 106 -15.68 20.37 -17.21
CA ARG A 106 -16.45 20.72 -18.41
C ARG A 106 -17.95 20.59 -18.14
N LYS A 107 -18.75 21.30 -18.93
CA LYS A 107 -20.21 21.22 -18.84
C LYS A 107 -20.77 19.90 -19.37
N ASP A 108 -20.17 19.38 -20.43
CA ASP A 108 -20.63 18.19 -21.13
C ASP A 108 -19.69 16.99 -20.94
N SER A 109 -20.24 15.80 -21.13
CA SER A 109 -19.56 14.50 -21.00
C SER A 109 -18.69 14.12 -22.21
N ASN A 110 -18.50 15.04 -23.14
CA ASN A 110 -17.65 14.84 -24.32
C ASN A 110 -16.29 15.53 -24.11
N MET A 111 -15.23 14.98 -24.69
CA MET A 111 -13.86 15.49 -24.52
C MET A 111 -13.43 16.48 -25.61
N ASN A 112 -14.38 17.05 -26.36
CA ASN A 112 -14.07 17.99 -27.44
C ASN A 112 -13.53 19.31 -26.87
N GLU A 113 -12.53 19.90 -27.56
CA GLU A 113 -11.87 21.13 -27.11
C GLU A 113 -12.82 22.34 -27.06
N GLU A 114 -13.86 22.32 -27.90
CA GLU A 114 -14.92 23.34 -27.97
C GLU A 114 -15.86 23.34 -26.76
N ASN A 115 -15.82 22.30 -25.93
CA ASN A 115 -16.73 22.19 -24.79
C ASN A 115 -16.37 23.20 -23.70
N GLU A 116 -17.38 23.96 -23.29
CA GLU A 116 -17.32 24.99 -22.26
C GLU A 116 -16.68 24.45 -20.96
N VAL A 117 -15.59 25.09 -20.54
CA VAL A 117 -14.90 24.82 -19.27
C VAL A 117 -15.56 25.68 -18.20
N ILE A 118 -16.21 25.03 -17.23
CA ILE A 118 -16.90 25.69 -16.12
C ILE A 118 -15.89 26.23 -15.10
N THR A 119 -14.86 25.41 -14.82
CA THR A 119 -13.78 25.73 -13.88
C THR A 119 -12.59 24.83 -14.14
N SER A 120 -11.43 25.21 -13.62
CA SER A 120 -10.29 24.31 -13.42
C SER A 120 -10.19 23.94 -11.94
N LEU A 121 -9.60 22.78 -11.67
CA LEU A 121 -9.23 22.35 -10.33
C LEU A 121 -7.72 22.48 -10.16
N ASP A 122 -7.32 22.99 -9.00
CA ASP A 122 -5.90 23.04 -8.61
C ASP A 122 -5.48 21.67 -8.08
N GLU A 123 -4.19 21.33 -8.18
CA GLU A 123 -3.71 20.06 -7.62
C GLU A 123 -4.01 19.97 -6.11
N GLY A 124 -4.49 18.81 -5.67
CA GLY A 124 -4.90 18.55 -4.29
C GLY A 124 -6.30 19.06 -3.94
N GLU A 125 -6.98 19.78 -4.84
CA GLU A 125 -8.34 20.25 -4.59
C GLU A 125 -9.30 19.07 -4.37
N LYS A 126 -10.07 19.14 -3.28
CA LYS A 126 -11.07 18.13 -2.92
C LYS A 126 -12.35 18.35 -3.73
N ILE A 127 -12.85 17.26 -4.31
CA ILE A 127 -14.10 17.21 -5.06
C ILE A 127 -14.97 16.04 -4.62
N PHE A 128 -16.25 16.11 -4.96
CA PHE A 128 -17.23 15.08 -4.66
C PHE A 128 -17.70 14.37 -5.93
N TYR A 129 -17.51 13.06 -6.02
CA TYR A 129 -18.04 12.24 -7.08
C TYR A 129 -19.54 12.02 -6.90
N MET A 130 -20.31 12.19 -7.97
CA MET A 130 -21.77 12.11 -7.93
C MET A 130 -22.32 10.72 -8.32
N GLY A 131 -21.49 9.68 -8.39
CA GLY A 131 -21.92 8.33 -8.77
C GLY A 131 -22.15 8.11 -10.27
N ILE A 132 -21.95 9.14 -11.11
CA ILE A 132 -22.22 9.09 -12.55
C ILE A 132 -20.92 9.15 -13.34
N LYS A 133 -20.70 8.19 -14.24
CA LYS A 133 -19.55 8.14 -15.16
C LYS A 133 -19.99 7.94 -16.61
N THR A 134 -19.13 8.30 -17.55
CA THR A 134 -19.35 7.97 -18.97
C THR A 134 -19.11 6.49 -19.23
N GLU A 135 -19.84 5.93 -20.20
CA GLU A 135 -19.59 4.57 -20.71
C GLU A 135 -18.27 4.51 -21.50
N LYS A 136 -18.01 5.57 -22.26
CA LYS A 136 -16.77 5.71 -23.04
C LYS A 136 -15.63 6.14 -22.13
N SER A 137 -14.46 5.57 -22.41
CA SER A 137 -13.19 5.99 -21.83
C SER A 137 -12.41 6.82 -22.83
N PHE A 138 -11.63 7.77 -22.31
CA PHE A 138 -10.83 8.69 -23.09
C PHE A 138 -9.36 8.54 -22.71
N SER A 139 -8.47 8.96 -23.61
CA SER A 139 -7.03 8.93 -23.36
C SER A 139 -6.51 10.36 -23.24
N ALA A 140 -5.79 10.65 -22.17
CA ALA A 140 -5.13 11.93 -21.95
C ALA A 140 -3.70 11.73 -21.44
N LYS A 141 -2.81 12.65 -21.79
CA LYS A 141 -1.44 12.67 -21.28
C LYS A 141 -1.38 13.55 -20.04
N LEU A 142 -1.08 12.96 -18.88
CA LEU A 142 -0.98 13.62 -17.59
C LEU A 142 0.42 13.40 -17.03
N ARG A 143 1.15 14.49 -16.71
CA ARG A 143 2.54 14.43 -16.20
C ARG A 143 3.45 13.51 -17.03
N GLY A 144 3.35 13.60 -18.36
CA GLY A 144 4.14 12.78 -19.28
C GLY A 144 3.61 11.35 -19.51
N LYS A 145 2.59 10.90 -18.78
CA LYS A 145 2.04 9.54 -18.88
C LYS A 145 0.69 9.55 -19.58
N PHE A 146 0.51 8.64 -20.54
CA PHE A 146 -0.81 8.40 -21.14
C PHE A 146 -1.67 7.58 -20.19
N ILE A 147 -2.84 8.10 -19.85
CA ILE A 147 -3.82 7.46 -18.97
C ILE A 147 -5.12 7.31 -19.74
N HIS A 148 -5.73 6.13 -19.61
CA HIS A 148 -7.02 5.82 -20.21
C HIS A 148 -8.08 5.70 -19.10
N ALA A 149 -9.09 6.57 -19.12
CA ALA A 149 -10.09 6.63 -18.06
C ALA A 149 -11.40 7.27 -18.53
N PRO A 150 -12.56 6.98 -17.89
CA PRO A 150 -13.82 7.64 -18.18
C PRO A 150 -13.86 9.09 -17.64
N LEU A 151 -14.90 9.83 -18.00
CA LEU A 151 -15.24 11.08 -17.31
C LEU A 151 -16.17 10.80 -16.14
N TYR A 152 -15.94 11.50 -15.03
CA TYR A 152 -16.80 11.48 -13.85
C TYR A 152 -17.58 12.77 -13.75
N LYS A 153 -18.86 12.67 -13.38
CA LYS A 153 -19.64 13.83 -12.96
C LYS A 153 -19.32 14.12 -11.49
N ILE A 154 -18.88 15.34 -11.24
CA ILE A 154 -18.39 15.78 -9.94
C ILE A 154 -19.06 17.08 -9.49
N LYS A 155 -18.98 17.33 -8.19
CA LYS A 155 -19.30 18.61 -7.55
C LYS A 155 -18.04 19.13 -6.86
N THR A 156 -17.65 20.36 -7.18
CA THR A 156 -16.51 21.05 -6.54
C THR A 156 -16.88 21.56 -5.15
N SER A 157 -15.88 21.96 -4.36
CA SER A 157 -16.11 22.58 -3.06
C SER A 157 -16.85 23.92 -3.16
N ASN A 158 -16.78 24.58 -4.32
CA ASN A 158 -17.52 25.81 -4.64
C ASN A 158 -18.90 25.54 -5.27
N ASP A 159 -19.49 24.39 -5.00
CA ASP A 159 -20.80 23.94 -5.51
C ASP A 159 -20.98 23.86 -7.05
N LYS A 160 -19.93 24.09 -7.84
CA LYS A 160 -19.98 23.92 -9.30
C LYS A 160 -20.04 22.43 -9.67
N ILE A 161 -20.91 22.08 -10.61
CA ILE A 161 -21.11 20.70 -11.08
C ILE A 161 -20.65 20.59 -12.53
N GLY A 162 -19.91 19.52 -12.85
CA GLY A 162 -19.48 19.25 -14.22
C GLY A 162 -18.79 17.91 -14.38
N TRP A 163 -18.22 17.69 -15.56
CA TRP A 163 -17.51 16.47 -15.96
C TRP A 163 -16.00 16.69 -15.92
N VAL A 164 -15.29 15.75 -15.34
CA VAL A 164 -13.83 15.78 -15.21
C VAL A 164 -13.23 14.45 -15.64
N PHE A 165 -12.02 14.48 -16.19
CA PHE A 165 -11.29 13.28 -16.56
C PHE A 165 -10.81 12.52 -15.32
N SER A 166 -11.36 11.33 -15.08
CA SER A 166 -11.12 10.59 -13.83
C SER A 166 -9.67 10.12 -13.66
N GLY A 167 -8.91 9.97 -14.75
CA GLY A 167 -7.47 9.66 -14.67
C GLY A 167 -6.64 10.78 -14.04
N GLY A 168 -7.19 11.99 -13.90
CA GLY A 168 -6.58 13.10 -13.18
C GLY A 168 -7.01 13.18 -11.71
N LEU A 169 -7.72 12.19 -11.17
CA LEU A 169 -8.20 12.15 -9.80
C LEU A 169 -7.47 11.10 -8.97
N SER A 170 -7.35 11.35 -7.67
CA SER A 170 -6.80 10.45 -6.65
C SER A 170 -7.84 10.21 -5.57
N VAL A 171 -7.95 8.96 -5.09
CA VAL A 171 -8.77 8.60 -3.93
C VAL A 171 -8.13 8.99 -2.60
N MET A 172 -6.82 9.24 -2.59
CA MET A 172 -6.07 9.70 -1.43
C MET A 172 -5.75 11.19 -1.54
N PRO A 173 -5.65 11.92 -0.41
CA PRO A 173 -5.14 13.28 -0.39
C PRO A 173 -3.80 13.38 -1.13
N VAL A 174 -3.67 14.37 -2.01
CA VAL A 174 -2.46 14.59 -2.80
C VAL A 174 -1.59 15.59 -2.06
N ASN A 175 -0.35 15.22 -1.76
CA ASN A 175 0.63 16.16 -1.23
C ASN A 175 1.03 17.13 -2.35
N VAL A 176 0.59 18.38 -2.25
CA VAL A 176 0.83 19.41 -3.27
C VAL A 176 2.23 19.99 -3.09
N GLU A 177 3.15 19.53 -3.92
CA GLU A 177 4.51 20.08 -3.94
C GLU A 177 4.55 21.34 -4.81
N ASN A 178 5.05 22.45 -4.24
CA ASN A 178 5.32 23.67 -4.97
C ASN A 178 6.73 23.63 -5.54
N TYR A 179 6.93 24.28 -6.68
CA TYR A 179 8.24 24.42 -7.29
C TYR A 179 8.43 25.84 -7.84
N LYS A 180 9.68 26.28 -7.82
CA LYS A 180 10.20 27.46 -8.51
C LYS A 180 11.37 26.97 -9.34
N VAL A 181 11.29 27.11 -10.66
CA VAL A 181 12.33 26.60 -11.56
C VAL A 181 12.74 27.65 -12.58
N ALA A 182 14.05 27.77 -12.79
CA ALA A 182 14.65 28.52 -13.87
C ALA A 182 15.13 27.54 -14.95
N LEU A 183 14.45 27.56 -16.11
CA LEU A 183 14.71 26.69 -17.25
C LEU A 183 15.61 27.41 -18.26
N PHE A 184 16.88 27.02 -18.32
CA PHE A 184 17.88 27.56 -19.24
C PHE A 184 17.78 26.82 -20.57
N PHE A 185 17.73 27.55 -21.69
CA PHE A 185 17.69 26.96 -23.01
C PHE A 185 18.52 27.74 -24.03
N ASP A 186 19.11 27.01 -24.98
CA ASP A 186 19.90 27.57 -26.07
C ASP A 186 19.73 26.70 -27.35
N ASP A 187 18.90 27.18 -28.28
CA ASP A 187 18.58 26.54 -29.56
C ASP A 187 19.62 26.86 -30.66
N ILE A 188 20.69 27.62 -30.35
CA ILE A 188 21.66 28.13 -31.34
C ILE A 188 23.07 27.50 -31.17
N SER A 189 23.30 26.76 -30.07
CA SER A 189 24.51 25.97 -29.78
C SER A 189 25.81 26.77 -29.48
N ILE A 190 26.42 26.45 -28.32
CA ILE A 190 27.86 26.53 -27.97
C ILE A 190 28.39 27.76 -27.17
N SER A 191 27.62 28.53 -26.38
CA SER A 191 28.33 29.43 -25.41
C SER A 191 27.60 29.84 -24.12
N SER A 192 26.47 29.22 -23.78
CA SER A 192 25.71 29.59 -22.58
C SER A 192 26.09 28.79 -21.32
N GLU A 193 26.99 27.81 -21.41
CA GLU A 193 27.40 26.99 -20.25
C GLU A 193 28.06 27.81 -19.15
N ASP A 194 29.00 28.71 -19.48
CA ASP A 194 29.72 29.52 -18.49
C ASP A 194 28.78 30.44 -17.70
N ILE A 195 27.80 31.06 -18.40
CA ILE A 195 26.78 31.89 -17.76
C ILE A 195 25.87 31.03 -16.89
N SER A 196 25.47 29.86 -17.38
CA SER A 196 24.58 28.95 -16.63
C SER A 196 25.23 28.45 -15.34
N ILE A 197 26.53 28.13 -15.35
CA ILE A 197 27.26 27.66 -14.16
C ILE A 197 27.34 28.75 -13.09
N ASN A 198 27.70 29.98 -13.48
CA ASN A 198 27.78 31.10 -12.54
C ASN A 198 26.42 31.40 -11.90
N VAL A 199 25.36 31.40 -12.71
CA VAL A 199 24.00 31.65 -12.23
C VAL A 199 23.52 30.49 -11.35
N MET A 200 23.83 29.24 -11.70
CA MET A 200 23.53 28.08 -10.85
C MET A 200 24.15 28.25 -9.47
N ASN A 201 25.43 28.63 -9.39
CA ASN A 201 26.12 28.85 -8.12
C ASN A 201 25.48 29.97 -7.29
N GLU A 202 25.05 31.07 -7.91
CA GLU A 202 24.38 32.17 -7.23
C GLU A 202 22.96 31.82 -6.75
N LEU A 203 22.29 30.86 -7.41
CA LEU A 203 20.95 30.41 -7.03
C LEU A 203 20.97 29.25 -6.02
N VAL A 204 22.14 28.69 -5.68
CA VAL A 204 22.24 27.63 -4.66
C VAL A 204 21.66 28.12 -3.33
N GLY A 205 20.74 27.32 -2.76
CA GLY A 205 20.11 27.64 -1.47
C GLY A 205 18.96 28.66 -1.56
N SER A 206 18.66 29.21 -2.74
CA SER A 206 17.51 30.11 -2.93
C SER A 206 16.16 29.36 -2.93
N GLY A 207 16.17 28.03 -3.04
CA GLY A 207 14.96 27.22 -3.25
C GLY A 207 14.41 27.31 -4.69
N ILE A 208 15.21 27.79 -5.64
CA ILE A 208 14.93 27.75 -7.07
C ILE A 208 15.73 26.61 -7.69
N ASP A 209 15.04 25.68 -8.34
CA ASP A 209 15.68 24.64 -9.13
C ASP A 209 16.17 25.21 -10.46
N VAL A 210 17.35 24.81 -10.91
CA VAL A 210 17.91 25.24 -12.19
C VAL A 210 18.03 24.04 -13.11
N ILE A 211 17.41 24.11 -14.28
CA ILE A 211 17.40 23.03 -15.26
C ILE A 211 17.93 23.57 -16.59
N TYR A 212 18.98 22.94 -17.12
CA TYR A 212 19.47 23.21 -18.47
C TYR A 212 18.79 22.28 -19.48
N ILE A 213 18.29 22.85 -20.58
CA ILE A 213 17.53 22.15 -21.60
C ILE A 213 18.20 22.38 -22.96
N ASP A 214 18.85 21.33 -23.43
CA ASP A 214 19.54 21.25 -24.71
C ASP A 214 18.64 20.69 -25.83
N HIS A 215 17.60 19.92 -25.49
CA HIS A 215 16.65 19.36 -26.44
C HIS A 215 15.25 19.13 -25.83
N LYS A 216 14.25 18.80 -26.66
CA LYS A 216 12.87 18.41 -26.25
C LYS A 216 12.12 19.46 -25.40
N TYR A 217 11.97 20.66 -25.95
CA TYR A 217 11.31 21.81 -25.32
C TYR A 217 9.79 21.68 -25.05
N PHE A 218 9.14 20.61 -25.52
CA PHE A 218 7.69 20.46 -25.43
C PHE A 218 7.21 19.79 -24.13
N GLU A 219 8.08 19.07 -23.43
CA GLU A 219 7.76 18.33 -22.20
C GLU A 219 8.96 18.33 -21.27
N VAL A 220 9.14 19.42 -20.53
CA VAL A 220 10.21 19.55 -19.55
C VAL A 220 9.71 19.02 -18.21
N PRO A 221 10.18 17.85 -17.74
CA PRO A 221 9.77 17.33 -16.44
C PRO A 221 10.44 18.13 -15.32
N ILE A 222 9.63 18.52 -14.33
CA ILE A 222 10.10 19.11 -13.08
C ILE A 222 10.03 18.00 -12.04
N VAL A 223 11.18 17.66 -11.46
CA VAL A 223 11.31 16.55 -10.50
C VAL A 223 11.69 17.09 -9.13
N ASN A 224 11.17 16.46 -8.09
CA ASN A 224 11.58 16.75 -6.72
C ASN A 224 12.87 15.99 -6.34
N ASN A 225 13.32 16.17 -5.10
CA ASN A 225 14.49 15.48 -4.53
C ASN A 225 14.38 13.94 -4.47
N GLN A 226 13.18 13.37 -4.67
CA GLN A 226 12.93 11.93 -4.76
C GLN A 226 12.88 11.43 -6.22
N ASN A 227 13.27 12.25 -7.20
CA ASN A 227 13.14 11.98 -8.63
C ASN A 227 11.70 11.72 -9.10
N LYS A 228 10.70 12.22 -8.36
CA LYS A 228 9.29 12.13 -8.75
C LYS A 228 8.91 13.37 -9.57
N ILE A 229 8.25 13.16 -10.70
CA ILE A 229 7.72 14.25 -11.54
C ILE A 229 6.58 14.95 -10.79
N ILE A 230 6.80 16.21 -10.44
CA ILE A 230 5.84 17.09 -9.75
C ILE A 230 5.21 18.11 -10.70
N GLY A 231 5.82 18.37 -11.86
CA GLY A 231 5.31 19.25 -12.90
C GLY A 231 5.83 18.85 -14.28
N VAL A 232 5.14 19.29 -15.34
CA VAL A 232 5.63 19.19 -16.72
C VAL A 232 5.30 20.48 -17.43
N GLU A 233 6.31 21.12 -18.01
CA GLU A 233 6.19 22.40 -18.69
C GLU A 233 6.45 22.28 -20.19
N ASP A 234 5.59 22.89 -21.00
CA ASP A 234 5.85 23.10 -22.43
C ASP A 234 6.42 24.51 -22.63
N ILE A 235 7.69 24.59 -22.99
CA ILE A 235 8.37 25.85 -23.30
C ILE A 235 8.60 26.05 -24.80
N SER A 236 8.15 25.12 -25.65
CA SER A 236 8.45 25.09 -27.09
C SER A 236 8.07 26.38 -27.81
N LYS A 237 6.94 27.02 -27.42
CA LYS A 237 6.51 28.30 -27.97
C LYS A 237 7.49 29.43 -27.63
N LYS A 238 8.02 29.45 -26.40
CA LYS A 238 8.99 30.45 -25.96
C LYS A 238 10.33 30.23 -26.63
N VAL A 239 10.77 28.98 -26.73
CA VAL A 239 12.01 28.62 -27.42
C VAL A 239 11.96 29.02 -28.89
N LYS A 240 10.87 28.71 -29.60
CA LYS A 240 10.65 29.15 -31.00
C LYS A 240 10.75 30.66 -31.16
N LYS A 241 10.23 31.43 -30.19
CA LYS A 241 10.19 32.89 -30.22
C LYS A 241 11.54 33.53 -29.91
N TYR A 242 12.23 33.08 -28.87
CA TYR A 242 13.40 33.78 -28.32
C TYR A 242 14.74 33.12 -28.64
N LYS A 243 14.74 31.84 -29.03
CA LYS A 243 15.92 31.02 -29.40
C LYS A 243 16.92 30.73 -28.28
N LYS A 244 17.14 31.66 -27.36
CA LYS A 244 17.93 31.44 -26.14
C LYS A 244 17.43 32.28 -24.98
N GLY A 245 17.64 31.81 -23.75
CA GLY A 245 17.34 32.56 -22.53
C GLY A 245 16.91 31.66 -21.38
N ILE A 246 16.20 32.26 -20.43
CA ILE A 246 15.70 31.58 -19.22
C ILE A 246 14.18 31.70 -19.21
N ILE A 247 13.49 30.59 -18.94
CA ILE A 247 12.08 30.57 -18.59
C ILE A 247 11.94 30.33 -17.09
N CYS A 248 11.48 31.34 -16.36
CA CYS A 248 11.12 31.18 -14.96
C CYS A 248 9.68 30.66 -14.86
N VAL A 249 9.51 29.58 -14.10
CA VAL A 249 8.21 28.95 -13.85
C VAL A 249 8.03 28.77 -12.36
N GLU A 250 6.87 29.20 -11.87
CA GLU A 250 6.38 28.86 -10.54
C GLU A 250 5.04 28.16 -10.71
N LYS A 251 4.80 27.12 -9.91
CA LYS A 251 3.55 26.37 -9.98
C LYS A 251 2.34 27.29 -9.88
N GLY A 252 1.35 27.10 -10.76
CA GLY A 252 0.14 27.93 -10.83
C GLY A 252 0.35 29.33 -11.41
N LYS A 253 1.57 29.76 -11.75
CA LYS A 253 1.86 31.06 -12.37
C LYS A 253 2.20 30.93 -13.85
N ARG A 254 2.06 32.04 -14.58
CA ARG A 254 2.43 32.11 -16.00
C ARG A 254 3.95 32.15 -16.16
N GLN A 255 4.45 31.38 -17.12
CA GLN A 255 5.85 31.36 -17.54
C GLN A 255 6.36 32.77 -17.89
N HIS A 256 7.49 33.16 -17.29
CA HIS A 256 8.16 34.43 -17.54
C HIS A 256 9.48 34.21 -18.28
N PHE A 257 9.76 35.03 -19.30
CA PHE A 257 11.00 34.92 -20.07
C PHE A 257 11.97 35.99 -19.62
N ILE A 258 13.22 35.60 -19.39
CA ILE A 258 14.34 36.48 -19.06
C ILE A 258 15.45 36.24 -20.10
N PRO A 259 15.91 37.29 -20.81
CA PRO A 259 17.05 37.15 -21.72
C PRO A 259 18.34 36.91 -20.93
N PHE A 260 19.32 36.25 -21.56
CA PHE A 260 20.65 36.17 -20.96
C PHE A 260 21.26 37.56 -20.78
N SER A 261 21.67 37.89 -19.55
CA SER A 261 22.31 39.15 -19.17
C SER A 261 23.35 38.89 -18.07
N PRO A 262 24.33 39.78 -17.85
CA PRO A 262 25.27 39.67 -16.73
C PRO A 262 24.61 39.66 -15.35
N ASN A 263 23.38 40.19 -15.23
CA ASN A 263 22.64 40.32 -13.96
C ASN A 263 21.46 39.35 -13.88
N VAL A 264 21.49 38.28 -14.69
CA VAL A 264 20.33 37.40 -14.85
C VAL A 264 19.91 36.71 -13.55
N SER A 265 20.84 36.38 -12.66
CA SER A 265 20.53 35.81 -11.34
C SER A 265 19.67 36.75 -10.50
N PHE A 266 19.98 38.05 -10.52
CA PHE A 266 19.19 39.07 -9.81
C PHE A 266 17.80 39.20 -10.42
N GLU A 267 17.68 39.15 -11.75
CA GLU A 267 16.38 39.17 -12.43
C GLU A 267 15.52 37.94 -12.07
N ILE A 268 16.14 36.76 -11.99
CA ILE A 268 15.48 35.51 -11.56
C ILE A 268 14.98 35.63 -10.12
N LEU A 269 15.85 36.05 -9.19
CA LEU A 269 15.50 36.19 -7.77
C LEU A 269 14.40 37.22 -7.56
N LYS A 270 14.48 38.36 -8.26
CA LYS A 270 13.45 39.39 -8.26
C LYS A 270 12.11 38.85 -8.76
N TYR A 271 12.10 38.06 -9.84
CA TYR A 271 10.87 37.44 -10.34
C TYR A 271 10.20 36.53 -9.29
N PHE A 272 10.99 35.73 -8.58
CA PHE A 272 10.50 34.83 -7.54
C PHE A 272 10.24 35.50 -6.18
N GLY A 273 10.41 36.83 -6.09
CA GLY A 273 10.21 37.61 -4.87
C GLY A 273 11.20 37.27 -3.76
N ILE A 274 12.40 36.80 -4.12
CA ILE A 274 13.46 36.49 -3.17
C ILE A 274 14.32 37.76 -3.02
N GLU A 275 14.05 38.53 -1.97
CA GLU A 275 14.87 39.68 -1.61
C GLU A 275 16.12 39.19 -0.87
N PHE A 276 17.28 39.68 -1.28
CA PHE A 276 18.47 39.56 -0.45
C PHE A 276 18.30 40.46 0.77
N TYR A 277 18.36 39.87 1.97
CA TYR A 277 18.71 40.65 3.15
C TYR A 277 20.13 41.18 2.92
N GLN A 278 20.23 42.42 2.45
CA GLN A 278 21.47 43.17 2.57
C GLN A 278 21.66 43.42 4.06
N GLY A 279 22.36 42.52 4.74
CA GLY A 279 22.88 42.79 6.07
C GLY A 279 23.73 44.04 5.97
N CYS A 280 23.25 45.13 6.57
CA CYS A 280 24.07 46.27 6.95
C CYS A 280 25.16 45.83 7.93
#